data_AF-A0A8S0FRH3-F1
#
_entry.id   AF-A0A8S0FRH3-F1
#
_cell.length_a   1.000
_cell.length_b   1.000
_cell.length_c   1.000
_cell.angle_alpha   90.00
_cell.angle_beta   90.00
_cell.angle_gamma   90.00
#
_symmetry.space_group_name_H-M   'P 1'
#
loop_
_entity.id
_entity.type
_entity.pdbx_description
1 polymer ?
#
loop_
_entity_poly.entity_id
_entity_poly.type
_entity_poly.pdbx_seq_one_letter_code
_entity_poly.pdbx_strand_id
1 'polypeptide(L)'
;MSSMTTTDNKAFLNELSRLVGHSHLLTDPAKTARYRKGFRSGQGDALAVVFPGSLLELWRVLKACVTADKIILMQAANTGLTEGSTPNGNDYDRDIVIISTLRLDDQAARTR
;
A
#
# COMPACT_ATOMS: atom_id res chain seq x y z
N MET A 1 10.74 6.43 -22.45
CA MET A 1 10.52 5.34 -21.47
C MET A 1 9.33 5.58 -20.53
N SER A 2 8.96 6.82 -20.15
CA SER A 2 7.82 7.13 -19.25
C SER A 2 6.42 6.65 -19.66
N SER A 3 6.16 6.42 -20.95
CA SER A 3 4.83 5.99 -21.41
C SER A 3 4.53 4.52 -21.07
N MET A 4 5.56 3.67 -21.02
CA MET A 4 5.41 2.23 -20.76
C MET A 4 5.14 1.98 -19.28
N THR A 5 5.92 2.59 -18.38
CA THR A 5 5.74 2.53 -16.92
C THR A 5 4.35 3.02 -16.48
N THR A 6 3.84 4.06 -17.13
CA THR A 6 2.49 4.60 -16.86
C THR A 6 1.38 3.61 -17.24
N THR A 7 1.59 2.81 -18.29
CA THR A 7 0.61 1.81 -18.76
C THR A 7 0.65 0.57 -17.85
N ASP A 8 1.84 0.13 -17.47
CA ASP A 8 2.05 -0.97 -16.54
C ASP A 8 1.44 -0.65 -15.17
N ASN A 9 1.61 0.58 -14.68
CA ASN A 9 0.99 1.04 -13.44
C ASN A 9 -0.54 1.06 -13.51
N LYS A 10 -1.15 1.40 -14.65
CA LYS A 10 -2.61 1.32 -14.80
C LYS A 10 -3.11 -0.11 -14.70
N ALA A 11 -2.47 -1.06 -15.38
CA ALA A 11 -2.85 -2.48 -15.31
C ALA A 11 -2.71 -3.02 -13.88
N PHE A 12 -1.61 -2.67 -13.20
CA PHE A 12 -1.36 -3.05 -11.82
C PHE A 12 -2.39 -2.45 -10.84
N LEU A 13 -2.70 -1.16 -10.95
CA LEU A 13 -3.71 -0.51 -10.10
C LEU A 13 -5.12 -1.08 -10.32
N ASN A 14 -5.46 -1.43 -11.56
CA ASN A 14 -6.72 -2.11 -11.86
C ASN A 14 -6.79 -3.50 -11.22
N GLU A 15 -5.70 -4.26 -11.24
CA GLU A 15 -5.62 -5.57 -10.58
C GLU A 15 -5.79 -5.42 -9.06
N LEU A 16 -5.09 -4.47 -8.43
CA LEU A 16 -5.28 -4.19 -7.00
C LEU A 16 -6.73 -3.82 -6.68
N SER A 17 -7.34 -2.94 -7.48
CA SER A 17 -8.75 -2.55 -7.33
C SER A 17 -9.68 -3.76 -7.45
N ARG A 18 -9.40 -4.70 -8.36
CA ARG A 18 -10.17 -5.94 -8.53
C ARG A 18 -10.05 -6.86 -7.32
N LEU A 19 -8.87 -6.90 -6.68
CA LEU A 19 -8.59 -7.78 -5.54
C LEU A 19 -9.26 -7.31 -4.26
N VAL A 20 -9.23 -6.00 -3.95
CA VAL A 20 -9.72 -5.46 -2.67
C VAL A 20 -10.98 -4.61 -2.78
N GLY A 21 -11.38 -4.24 -4.01
CA GLY A 21 -12.47 -3.31 -4.28
C GLY A 21 -12.01 -1.85 -4.41
N HIS A 22 -12.69 -1.07 -5.26
CA HIS A 22 -12.35 0.33 -5.55
C HIS A 22 -12.31 1.24 -4.31
N SER A 23 -13.18 1.00 -3.32
CA SER A 23 -13.21 1.75 -2.05
C SER A 23 -12.02 1.48 -1.15
N HIS A 24 -11.20 0.47 -1.47
CA HIS A 24 -10.09 -0.04 -0.66
C HIS A 24 -8.74 0.11 -1.36
N LEU A 25 -8.68 0.99 -2.36
CA LEU A 25 -7.47 1.43 -3.03
C LEU A 25 -7.45 2.96 -3.09
N LEU A 26 -6.38 3.58 -2.59
CA LEU A 26 -6.16 5.03 -2.67
C LEU A 26 -4.91 5.32 -3.49
N THR A 27 -5.05 6.18 -4.50
CA THR A 27 -3.95 6.63 -5.38
C THR A 27 -3.82 8.15 -5.40
N ASP A 28 -4.87 8.88 -5.01
CA ASP A 28 -4.86 10.34 -4.88
C ASP A 28 -3.87 10.77 -3.79
N PRO A 29 -2.85 11.59 -4.11
CA PRO A 29 -1.85 12.07 -3.16
C PRO A 29 -2.45 12.71 -1.89
N ALA A 30 -3.60 13.39 -2.02
CA ALA A 30 -4.28 14.02 -0.88
C ALA A 30 -4.90 12.97 0.05
N LYS A 31 -5.49 11.90 -0.50
CA LYS A 31 -6.10 10.81 0.28
C LYS A 31 -5.05 9.89 0.91
N THR A 32 -3.88 9.76 0.29
CA THR A 32 -2.78 8.93 0.80
C THR A 32 -1.89 9.65 1.82
N ALA A 33 -2.01 10.98 1.96
CA ALA A 33 -1.12 11.80 2.79
C ALA A 33 -0.93 11.28 4.23
N ARG A 34 -2.00 10.85 4.90
CA ARG A 34 -1.94 10.32 6.27
C ARG A 34 -1.16 9.02 6.45
N TYR A 35 -1.01 8.25 5.37
CA TYR A 35 -0.27 6.98 5.35
C TYR A 35 1.19 7.19 4.96
N ARG A 36 1.46 8.28 4.23
CA ARG A 36 2.78 8.61 3.71
C ARG A 36 3.60 9.47 4.67
N LYS A 37 2.96 10.11 5.63
CA LYS A 37 3.60 10.91 6.67
C LYS A 37 3.62 10.15 8.00
N GLY A 38 4.80 9.98 8.58
CA GLY A 38 4.96 9.33 9.88
C GLY A 38 4.44 10.19 11.01
N PHE A 39 4.18 9.56 12.16
CA PHE A 39 3.59 10.22 13.33
C PHE A 39 4.47 11.36 13.89
N ARG A 40 5.79 11.14 13.95
CA ARG A 40 6.77 12.11 14.46
C ARG A 40 7.55 12.81 13.35
N SER A 41 8.06 12.02 12.42
CA SER A 41 8.89 12.43 11.28
C SER A 41 8.83 11.33 10.21
N GLY A 42 9.46 11.54 9.06
CA GLY A 42 9.38 10.66 7.89
C GLY A 42 8.22 11.02 6.96
N GLN A 43 8.53 11.18 5.68
CA GLN A 43 7.56 11.36 4.61
C GLN A 43 8.16 10.91 3.28
N GLY A 44 7.33 10.37 2.40
CA GLY A 44 7.69 10.13 1.01
C GLY A 44 6.49 9.81 0.14
N ASP A 45 6.74 9.49 -1.11
CA ASP A 45 5.70 9.17 -2.07
C ASP A 45 5.37 7.67 -2.09
N ALA A 46 4.15 7.38 -2.47
CA ALA A 46 3.67 6.01 -2.68
C ALA A 46 2.71 6.04 -3.86
N LEU A 47 2.84 5.05 -4.74
CA LEU A 47 1.96 4.85 -5.89
C LEU A 47 0.52 4.58 -5.43
N ALA A 48 0.36 3.81 -4.35
CA ALA A 48 -0.94 3.47 -3.81
C ALA A 48 -0.89 3.11 -2.31
N VAL A 49 -2.05 3.23 -1.67
CA VAL A 49 -2.36 2.62 -0.38
C VAL A 49 -3.50 1.62 -0.57
N VAL A 50 -3.29 0.37 -0.14
CA VAL A 50 -4.24 -0.75 -0.28
C VAL A 50 -4.71 -1.23 1.09
N PHE A 51 -6.00 -1.57 1.19
CA PHE A 51 -6.64 -2.01 2.42
C PHE A 51 -7.26 -3.40 2.23
N PRO A 52 -6.52 -4.51 2.34
CA PRO A 52 -7.09 -5.85 2.21
C PRO A 52 -8.04 -6.15 3.38
N GLY A 53 -9.20 -6.73 3.07
CA GLY A 53 -10.23 -7.12 4.05
C GLY A 53 -10.12 -8.56 4.55
N SER A 54 -9.23 -9.37 3.97
CA SER A 54 -8.98 -10.75 4.38
C SER A 54 -7.52 -11.16 4.17
N LEU A 55 -7.08 -12.23 4.84
CA LEU A 55 -5.73 -12.80 4.62
C LEU A 55 -5.52 -13.28 3.19
N LEU A 56 -6.59 -13.77 2.54
CA LEU A 56 -6.53 -14.17 1.13
C LEU A 56 -6.34 -12.96 0.20
N GLU A 57 -7.04 -11.85 0.46
CA GLU A 57 -6.81 -10.61 -0.26
C GLU A 57 -5.39 -10.09 -0.04
N LEU A 58 -4.90 -10.08 1.20
CA LEU A 58 -3.52 -9.68 1.52
C LEU A 58 -2.50 -10.50 0.73
N TRP A 59 -2.65 -11.84 0.72
CA TRP A 59 -1.76 -12.72 -0.03
C TRP A 59 -1.79 -12.41 -1.55
N ARG A 60 -2.98 -12.19 -2.12
CA ARG A 60 -3.12 -11.83 -3.54
C ARG A 60 -2.48 -10.48 -3.86
N VAL A 61 -2.65 -9.48 -2.99
CA VAL A 61 -2.03 -8.16 -3.13
C VAL A 61 -0.50 -8.28 -3.09
N LEU A 62 0.06 -9.01 -2.12
CA LEU A 62 1.50 -9.26 -2.04
C LEU A 62 2.03 -9.90 -3.33
N LYS A 63 1.34 -10.93 -3.84
CA LYS A 63 1.70 -11.60 -5.09
C LYS A 63 1.69 -10.63 -6.27
N ALA A 64 0.66 -9.77 -6.37
CA ALA A 64 0.57 -8.76 -7.42
C ALA A 64 1.71 -7.73 -7.35
N CYS A 65 2.04 -7.24 -6.15
CA CYS A 65 3.16 -6.32 -5.94
C CYS A 65 4.50 -6.93 -6.36
N VAL A 66 4.76 -8.18 -5.99
CA VAL A 66 6.01 -8.88 -6.38
C VAL A 66 6.07 -9.09 -7.89
N THR A 67 4.96 -9.50 -8.51
CA THR A 67 4.89 -9.74 -9.96
C THR A 67 5.13 -8.45 -10.76
N ALA A 68 4.68 -7.32 -10.24
CA ALA A 68 4.85 -6.00 -10.84
C ALA A 68 6.14 -5.27 -10.38
N ASP A 69 7.03 -5.96 -9.67
CA ASP A 69 8.28 -5.43 -9.12
C ASP A 69 8.10 -4.12 -8.32
N LYS A 70 7.17 -4.15 -7.35
CA LYS A 70 6.84 -3.00 -6.49
C LYS A 70 7.41 -3.18 -5.10
N ILE A 71 7.84 -2.08 -4.49
CA ILE A 71 8.24 -2.07 -3.08
C ILE A 71 7.01 -2.16 -2.21
N ILE A 72 7.03 -3.06 -1.22
CA ILE A 72 5.94 -3.28 -0.29
C ILE A 72 6.29 -2.63 1.04
N LEU A 73 5.43 -1.72 1.51
CA LEU A 73 5.53 -1.13 2.84
C LEU A 73 4.33 -1.57 3.68
N MET A 74 4.54 -2.52 4.58
CA MET A 74 3.51 -2.99 5.51
C MET A 74 3.28 -1.95 6.61
N GLN A 75 2.03 -1.54 6.81
CA GLN A 75 1.67 -0.54 7.80
C GLN A 75 0.45 -0.96 8.61
N ALA A 76 0.57 -1.00 9.94
CA ALA A 76 -0.57 -1.16 10.84
C ALA A 76 -1.17 0.22 11.17
N ALA A 77 -1.02 0.67 12.42
CA ALA A 77 -1.58 1.94 12.90
C ALA A 77 -0.75 3.20 12.55
N ASN A 78 0.41 3.05 11.90
CA ASN A 78 1.33 4.15 11.57
C ASN A 78 1.79 4.99 12.78
N THR A 79 2.04 4.36 13.92
CA THR A 79 2.49 5.01 15.17
C THR A 79 4.00 4.86 15.43
N GLY A 80 4.76 4.35 14.46
CA GLY A 80 6.20 4.17 14.57
C GLY A 80 6.92 5.50 14.80
N LEU A 81 7.86 5.52 15.76
CA LEU A 81 8.63 6.72 16.14
C LEU A 81 9.95 6.88 15.38
N THR A 82 10.34 5.88 14.59
CA THR A 82 11.63 5.76 13.92
C THR A 82 11.49 5.72 12.39
N GLU A 83 10.42 6.30 11.86
CA GLU A 83 10.13 6.44 10.41
C GLU A 83 9.89 5.13 9.64
N GLY A 84 10.16 3.96 10.23
CA GLY A 84 10.00 2.65 9.58
C GLY A 84 8.57 2.24 9.22
N SER A 85 7.57 3.08 9.48
CA SER A 85 6.17 2.85 9.11
C SER A 85 5.73 3.67 7.90
N THR A 86 6.60 4.49 7.30
CA THR A 86 6.28 5.33 6.13
C THR A 86 7.44 5.35 5.14
N PRO A 87 7.20 5.69 3.85
CA PRO A 87 8.29 5.95 2.92
C PRO A 87 9.25 7.01 3.47
N ASN A 88 10.55 6.80 3.28
CA ASN A 88 11.58 7.77 3.66
C ASN A 88 12.13 8.43 2.38
N GLY A 89 11.64 9.64 2.07
CA GLY A 89 12.02 10.30 0.83
C GLY A 89 11.39 9.68 -0.42
N ASN A 90 11.92 10.08 -1.58
CA ASN A 90 11.38 9.79 -2.91
C ASN A 90 12.43 9.16 -3.84
N ASP A 91 13.53 8.67 -3.28
CA ASP A 91 14.72 8.17 -3.98
C ASP A 91 14.76 6.65 -4.12
N TYR A 92 13.64 5.99 -3.84
CA TYR A 92 13.48 4.56 -4.11
C TYR A 92 13.54 4.27 -5.61
N ASP A 93 14.18 3.15 -5.97
CA ASP A 93 14.37 2.73 -7.36
C ASP A 93 13.07 2.25 -8.05
N ARG A 94 12.04 1.96 -7.26
CA ARG A 94 10.75 1.41 -7.68
C ARG A 94 9.60 2.07 -6.92
N ASP A 95 8.44 2.04 -7.54
CA ASP A 95 7.19 2.53 -6.94
C ASP A 95 6.85 1.77 -5.63
N ILE A 96 6.47 2.51 -4.60
CA ILE A 96 6.05 1.96 -3.31
C ILE A 96 4.54 1.75 -3.25
N VAL A 97 4.11 0.62 -2.71
CA VAL A 97 2.73 0.34 -2.31
C VAL A 97 2.67 0.16 -0.81
N ILE A 98 1.89 1.01 -0.13
CA ILE A 98 1.61 0.87 1.29
C ILE A 98 0.44 -0.09 1.46
N ILE A 99 0.60 -1.13 2.27
CA ILE A 99 -0.47 -2.08 2.61
C ILE A 99 -0.88 -1.83 4.06
N SER A 100 -2.09 -1.30 4.25
CA SER A 100 -2.66 -1.02 5.58
C SER A 100 -3.43 -2.24 6.10
N THR A 101 -3.01 -2.79 7.24
CA THR A 101 -3.59 -4.02 7.79
C THR A 101 -4.78 -3.80 8.73
N LEU A 102 -5.23 -2.55 8.92
CA LEU A 102 -6.27 -2.20 9.91
C LEU A 102 -7.65 -2.84 9.65
N ARG A 103 -7.92 -3.32 8.44
CA ARG A 103 -9.17 -4.05 8.11
C ARG A 103 -9.13 -5.53 8.49
N LEU A 104 -7.97 -6.05 8.90
CA LEU A 104 -7.78 -7.48 9.20
C LEU A 104 -8.14 -7.85 10.65
N ASP A 105 -8.48 -6.87 11.50
CA ASP A 105 -8.73 -7.04 12.93
C ASP A 105 -9.89 -8.02 13.26
N ASP A 106 -10.80 -8.29 12.33
CA ASP A 106 -11.96 -9.18 12.56
C ASP A 106 -11.60 -10.69 12.57
N GLN A 107 -10.38 -11.08 12.17
CA GLN A 107 -9.98 -12.49 12.18
C GLN A 107 -9.56 -12.98 13.58
N ALA A 108 -9.12 -12.09 14.48
CA ALA A 108 -8.77 -12.45 15.85
C ALA A 108 -10.01 -12.74 16.73
N ALA A 109 -11.17 -12.19 16.37
CA ALA A 109 -12.42 -12.33 17.13
C ALA A 109 -13.19 -13.62 16.83
N ARG A 110 -12.94 -14.29 15.70
CA ARG A 110 -13.70 -15.48 15.25
C ARG A 110 -13.18 -16.81 15.80
N THR A 111 -12.13 -16.78 16.62
CA THR A 111 -11.52 -17.98 17.23
C THR A 111 -11.80 -18.08 18.73
N ARG A 112 -12.80 -17.35 19.23
CA ARG A 112 -13.27 -17.38 20.62
C ARG A 112 -14.72 -17.82 20.70
#